data_AF-A0A8R7R0E9-F1
#
_entry.id   AF-A0A8R7R0E9-F1
#
_cell.length_a   1.000
_cell.length_b   1.000
_cell.length_c   1.000
_cell.angle_alpha   90.00
_cell.angle_beta   90.00
_cell.angle_gamma   90.00
#
_symmetry.space_group_name_H-M   'P 1'
#
loop_
_entity.id
_entity.type
_entity.pdbx_description
1 polymer ?
#
loop_
_entity_poly.entity_id
_entity_poly.type
_entity_poly.pdbx_seq_one_letter_code
_entity_poly.pdbx_strand_id
1 'polypeptide(L)' 'DGRAVAVKRLAAAADEKEKDFLTELGTAGHVRHPKVFSLLGCCVDRDLHLAFEFSTRGSVSANLHDESLS' A
#
# COMPACT_ATOMS: atom_id res chain seq x y z
N ASP A 1 2.96 15.53 -11.63
CA ASP A 1 3.71 14.94 -12.76
C ASP A 1 2.97 13.76 -13.43
N GLY A 2 1.71 13.47 -13.06
CA GLY A 2 0.87 12.49 -13.76
C GLY A 2 1.29 11.02 -13.55
N ARG A 3 2.16 10.74 -12.58
CA ARG A 3 2.61 9.37 -12.29
C ARG A 3 1.50 8.55 -11.64
N ALA A 4 1.40 7.28 -12.04
CA ALA A 4 0.53 6.31 -11.40
C ALA A 4 1.01 5.99 -9.98
N VAL A 5 0.07 5.77 -9.06
CA VAL A 5 0.32 5.43 -7.65
C VAL A 5 -0.56 4.25 -7.24
N ALA A 6 -0.08 3.45 -6.30
CA ALA A 6 -0.90 2.43 -5.64
C ALA A 6 -1.60 3.07 -4.44
N VAL A 7 -2.93 2.95 -4.37
CA VAL A 7 -3.72 3.45 -3.23
C VAL A 7 -4.28 2.27 -2.46
N LYS A 8 -3.90 2.15 -1.19
CA LYS A 8 -4.51 1.21 -0.26
C LYS A 8 -5.58 1.95 0.55
N ARG A 9 -6.84 1.53 0.41
CA ARG A 9 -7.95 1.97 1.26
C ARG A 9 -8.14 0.96 2.37
N LEU A 10 -8.13 1.40 3.62
CA LEU A 10 -8.42 0.52 4.75
C LEU A 10 -9.94 0.40 4.93
N ALA A 11 -10.44 -0.82 4.90
CA ALA A 11 -11.85 -1.13 5.12
C ALA A 11 -11.92 -2.11 6.30
N ALA A 12 -12.12 -1.58 7.50
CA ALA A 12 -12.30 -2.33 8.74
C ALA A 12 -13.32 -1.61 9.63
N ALA A 13 -13.75 -2.26 10.72
CA ALA A 13 -14.55 -1.62 11.77
C ALA A 13 -13.78 -0.41 12.33
N ALA A 14 -14.49 0.64 12.73
CA ALA A 14 -13.90 1.97 13.02
C ALA A 14 -12.69 1.89 13.98
N ASP A 15 -12.81 1.14 15.07
CA ASP A 15 -11.78 1.04 16.12
C ASP A 15 -10.52 0.29 15.66
N GLU A 16 -10.66 -0.71 14.78
CA GLU A 16 -9.51 -1.45 14.23
C GLU A 16 -8.85 -0.71 13.07
N LYS A 17 -9.66 0.02 12.30
CA LYS A 17 -9.23 0.74 11.09
C LYS A 17 -8.17 1.81 11.38
N GLU A 18 -8.31 2.56 12.48
CA GLU A 18 -7.32 3.58 12.85
C GLU A 18 -6.02 2.96 13.36
N LYS A 19 -6.10 1.93 14.21
CA LYS A 19 -4.91 1.23 14.72
C LYS A 19 -4.09 0.62 13.58
N ASP A 20 -4.75 -0.04 12.64
CA ASP A 20 -4.10 -0.66 11.49
C ASP A 20 -3.47 0.41 10.57
N PHE A 21 -4.17 1.53 10.37
CA PHE A 21 -3.63 2.67 9.63
C PHE A 21 -2.36 3.23 10.26
N LEU A 22 -2.38 3.52 11.57
CA LEU A 22 -1.22 4.08 12.27
C LEU A 22 -0.04 3.10 12.29
N THR A 23 -0.32 1.81 12.46
CA THR A 23 0.70 0.74 12.43
C THR A 23 1.39 0.68 11.07
N GLU A 24 0.60 0.69 10.00
CA GLU A 24 1.13 0.62 8.64
C GLU A 24 1.83 1.93 8.24
N LEU A 25 1.26 3.08 8.58
CA LEU A 25 1.87 4.40 8.38
C LEU A 25 3.22 4.49 9.11
N GLY A 26 3.28 4.06 10.38
CA GLY A 26 4.50 4.03 11.17
C GLY A 26 5.57 3.14 10.53
N THR A 27 5.20 1.94 10.10
CA THR A 27 6.13 1.00 9.48
C THR A 27 6.62 1.51 8.12
N ALA A 28 5.70 1.87 7.23
CA ALA A 28 6.02 2.30 5.86
C ALA A 28 6.72 3.67 5.81
N GLY A 29 6.44 4.55 6.78
CA GLY A 29 7.09 5.86 6.89
C GLY A 29 8.56 5.78 7.34
N HIS A 30 8.94 4.75 8.11
CA HIS A 30 10.33 4.58 8.57
C HIS A 30 11.19 3.75 7.61
N VAL A 31 10.58 2.93 6.76
CA VAL A 31 11.33 2.07 5.83
C VAL A 31 11.59 2.80 4.52
N ARG A 32 12.86 3.13 4.27
CA ARG A 32 13.31 3.65 2.96
C ARG A 32 14.47 2.81 2.44
N HIS A 33 14.18 1.92 1.50
CA HIS A 33 15.18 0.99 0.96
C HIS A 33 14.92 0.72 -0.53
N PRO A 34 15.95 0.56 -1.39
CA PRO A 34 15.78 0.37 -2.84
C PRO A 34 14.94 -0.83 -3.29
N LYS A 35 14.63 -1.76 -2.38
CA LYS A 35 13.84 -2.97 -2.64
C LYS A 35 12.45 -2.95 -1.99
N VAL A 36 12.08 -1.84 -1.36
CA VAL A 36 10.77 -1.67 -0.71
C VAL A 36 10.09 -0.47 -1.34
N PHE A 37 8.83 -0.61 -1.73
CA PHE A 37 8.06 0.49 -2.29
C PHE A 37 7.91 1.60 -1.27
N SER A 38 8.25 2.82 -1.68
CA SER A 38 8.22 3.96 -0.78
C SER A 38 6.79 4.41 -0.53
N LEU A 39 6.48 4.75 0.72
CA LEU A 39 5.28 5.52 1.04
C LEU A 39 5.43 6.94 0.49
N LEU A 40 4.46 7.37 -0.31
CA LEU A 40 4.39 8.72 -0.88
C LEU A 40 3.61 9.67 0.01
N GLY A 41 2.62 9.15 0.75
CA GLY A 41 1.81 9.94 1.67
C GLY A 41 0.55 9.21 2.13
N CYS A 42 -0.32 9.94 2.82
CA CYS A 42 -1.60 9.44 3.31
C CYS A 42 -2.71 10.49 3.18
N CYS A 43 -3.96 10.04 3.30
CA CYS A 43 -5.14 10.91 3.37
C CYS A 43 -6.06 10.43 4.50
N VAL A 44 -6.60 11.39 5.26
CA VAL A 44 -7.46 11.14 6.44
C VAL A 44 -8.77 11.95 6.42
N ASP A 45 -9.06 12.66 5.32
CA ASP A 45 -10.19 13.61 5.24
C ASP A 45 -11.57 12.92 5.28
N ARG A 46 -11.77 11.88 4.47
CA ARG A 46 -13.03 11.11 4.42
C ARG A 46 -12.86 9.64 4.77
N ASP A 47 -11.68 9.11 4.50
CA ASP A 47 -11.32 7.71 4.67
C ASP A 47 -9.81 7.62 4.82
N LEU A 48 -9.34 6.56 5.47
CA LEU A 48 -7.91 6.30 5.67
C LEU A 48 -7.31 5.64 4.42
N HIS A 49 -6.40 6.38 3.78
CA HIS A 49 -5.69 5.93 2.58
C HIS A 49 -4.18 6.07 2.75
N LEU A 50 -3.45 5.10 2.19
CA LEU A 50 -2.00 5.15 2.02
C LEU A 50 -1.66 5.12 0.52
N ALA A 51 -0.79 6.03 0.10
CA ALA A 51 -0.33 6.13 -1.28
C ALA A 51 1.13 5.65 -1.38
N PHE A 52 1.40 4.73 -2.30
CA PHE A 52 2.72 4.14 -2.53
C PHE A 52 3.15 4.29 -3.98
N GLU A 53 4.44 4.11 -4.22
CA GLU A 53 4.97 3.88 -5.56
C GLU A 53 4.26 2.70 -6.23
N PHE A 54 3.80 2.89 -7.47
CA PHE A 54 3.12 1.85 -8.23
C PHE A 54 4.11 0.97 -8.99
N SER A 55 3.88 -0.34 -8.97
CA SER A 55 4.60 -1.32 -9.80
C SER A 55 3.70 -1.87 -10.89
N THR A 56 4.12 -1.72 -12.15
CA THR A 56 3.45 -2.33 -13.30
C THR A 56 3.62 -3.86 -13.35
N ARG A 57 4.56 -4.42 -12.58
CA ARG A 57 4.83 -5.86 -12.55
C ARG A 57 3.88 -6.62 -11.62
N GLY A 58 3.03 -5.95 -10.87
CA GLY A 58 2.15 -6.61 -9.90
C GLY A 58 2.90 -7.19 -8.68
N SER A 59 2.27 -8.13 -7.99
CA SER A 59 2.81 -8.74 -6.77
C SER A 59 3.81 -9.86 -7.11
N VAL A 60 4.75 -10.13 -6.20
CA VAL A 60 5.71 -11.24 -6.37
C VAL A 60 4.98 -12.59 -6.54
N SER A 61 3.92 -12.81 -5.75
CA SER A 61 3.07 -14.01 -5.84
C SER A 61 2.54 -14.21 -7.26
N ALA A 62 1.97 -13.16 -7.86
CA ALA A 62 1.42 -13.21 -9.22
C ALA A 62 2.48 -13.44 -10.32
N ASN A 63 3.77 -13.23 -10.04
CA ASN A 63 4.85 -13.47 -11.00
C ASN A 63 5.55 -14.82 -10.81
N LEU A 64 5.39 -15.45 -9.66
CA LEU A 64 6.06 -16.71 -9.32
C LEU A 64 5.12 -17.91 -9.35
N HIS A 65 3.82 -17.68 -9.20
CA HIS A 65 2.79 -18.69 -9.37
C HIS A 65 2.19 -18.56 -10.76
N ASP A 66 2.30 -19.62 -11.55
CA ASP A 66 1.73 -19.69 -12.88
C ASP A 66 0.20 -19.78 -12.77
N GLU A 67 -0.49 -18.66 -13.04
CA GLU A 67 -1.95 -18.62 -13.17
C GLU A 67 -2.42 -19.28 -14.49
N SER A 68 -1.56 -19.99 -15.24
CA SER A 68 -1.93 -20.78 -16.43
C SER A 68 -2.40 -22.21 -16.11
N LEU A 69 -2.55 -22.59 -14.83
CA LEU A 69 -3.03 -23.92 -14.41
C LEU A 69 -4.42 -23.92 -13.75
N SER A 70 -5.22 -22.86 -13.90
CA SER A 70 -6.66 -22.87 -13.60
C SER A 70 -7.52 -23.05 -14.85
#